data_AF-A0A5K0V3N8-F1
#
_entry.id   AF-A0A5K0V3N8-F1
#
_cell.length_a   1.000
_cell.length_b   1.000
_cell.length_c   1.000
_cell.angle_alpha   90.00
_cell.angle_beta   90.00
_cell.angle_gamma   90.00
#
_symmetry.space_group_name_H-M   'P 1'
#
loop_
_entity.id
_entity.type
_entity.pdbx_description
1 polymer ?
#
loop_
_entity_poly.entity_id
_entity_poly.type
_entity_poly.pdbx_seq_one_letter_code
_entity_poly.pdbx_strand_id
1 'polypeptide(L)'
;QFSCEIEYDGKVVIRGVTSTGESTVMRNSRVFHMKTQHLCPPGPFSISFYLPGPVDPRLFSGNFGSDGILEAIVKKYREPTGTSGKVRL
;
A
#
# COMPACT_ATOMS: atom_id res chain seq x y z
N GLN A 1 9.86 3.24 8.60
CA GLN A 1 8.57 3.94 8.49
C GLN A 1 7.76 3.25 7.40
N PHE A 2 6.46 3.06 7.59
CA PHE A 2 5.57 2.49 6.57
C PHE A 2 5.21 3.57 5.52
N SER A 3 5.13 3.20 4.25
CA SER A 3 4.59 4.06 3.19
C SER A 3 3.79 3.26 2.15
N CYS A 4 2.80 3.90 1.55
CA CYS A 4 1.99 3.40 0.45
C CYS A 4 1.83 4.53 -0.56
N GLU A 5 2.41 4.36 -1.74
CA GLU A 5 2.41 5.33 -2.83
C GLU A 5 1.59 4.78 -4.01
N ILE A 6 0.81 5.65 -4.65
CA ILE A 6 0.03 5.29 -5.84
C ILE A 6 0.34 6.30 -6.96
N GLU A 7 0.75 5.78 -8.10
CA GLU A 7 1.02 6.56 -9.30
C GLU A 7 -0.22 6.61 -10.22
N TYR A 8 -0.25 7.58 -11.14
CA TYR A 8 -1.40 7.82 -12.02
C TYR A 8 -1.74 6.62 -12.91
N ASP A 9 -0.74 5.83 -13.33
CA ASP A 9 -0.90 4.64 -14.16
C ASP A 9 -1.51 3.43 -13.39
N GLY A 10 -1.78 3.60 -12.10
CA GLY A 10 -2.31 2.57 -11.23
C GLY A 10 -1.24 1.74 -10.53
N LYS A 11 0.06 2.06 -10.68
CA LYS A 11 1.12 1.40 -9.92
C LYS A 11 1.02 1.76 -8.45
N VAL A 12 1.05 0.73 -7.61
CA VAL A 12 1.07 0.84 -6.15
C VAL A 12 2.42 0.36 -5.66
N VAL A 13 3.04 1.11 -4.74
CA VAL A 13 4.29 0.72 -4.07
C VAL A 13 4.09 0.79 -2.57
N ILE A 14 4.24 -0.34 -1.89
CA ILE A 14 4.15 -0.45 -0.44
C ILE A 14 5.55 -0.71 0.09
N ARG A 15 6.00 0.11 1.05
CA ARG A 15 7.29 -0.03 1.73
C ARG A 15 7.08 -0.08 3.23
N GLY A 16 7.93 -0.82 3.90
CA GLY A 16 7.92 -0.86 5.35
C GLY A 16 9.14 -1.55 5.91
N VAL A 17 9.14 -1.75 7.22
CA VAL A 17 10.16 -2.50 7.94
C VAL A 17 9.45 -3.54 8.78
N THR A 18 9.80 -4.81 8.62
CA THR A 18 9.40 -5.87 9.53
C THR A 18 10.37 -5.89 10.71
N SER A 19 9.83 -5.92 11.93
CA SER A 19 10.60 -6.12 13.17
C SER A 19 10.47 -7.56 13.70
N THR A 20 9.67 -8.38 13.05
CA THR A 20 9.40 -9.79 13.38
C THR A 20 10.09 -10.68 12.36
N GLY A 21 10.45 -11.90 12.76
CA GLY A 21 11.23 -12.83 11.92
C GLY A 21 12.56 -13.24 12.56
N GLU A 22 12.96 -12.54 13.63
CA GLU A 22 13.99 -13.00 14.55
C GLU A 22 13.47 -14.14 15.45
N SER A 23 14.40 -14.93 15.98
CA SER A 23 14.11 -15.97 16.98
C SER A 23 13.53 -15.40 18.27
N THR A 24 13.77 -14.11 18.52
CA THR A 24 13.40 -13.43 19.76
C THR A 24 12.88 -12.03 19.46
N VAL A 25 11.82 -11.60 20.15
CA VAL A 25 11.23 -10.26 20.01
C VAL A 25 11.16 -9.59 21.37
N MET A 26 11.60 -8.33 21.47
CA MET A 26 11.45 -7.52 22.68
C MET A 26 10.22 -6.61 22.58
N ARG A 27 9.28 -6.73 23.51
CA ARG A 27 8.11 -5.83 23.59
C ARG A 27 7.74 -5.59 25.05
N ASN A 28 7.49 -4.34 25.43
CA ASN A 28 7.13 -3.95 26.81
C ASN A 28 8.11 -4.51 27.86
N SER A 29 9.42 -4.40 27.57
CA SER A 29 10.51 -4.93 28.42
C SER A 29 10.46 -6.44 28.67
N ARG A 30 9.78 -7.19 27.80
CA ARG A 30 9.72 -8.66 27.84
C ARG A 30 10.31 -9.26 26.59
N VAL A 31 10.96 -10.40 26.76
CA VAL A 31 11.59 -11.18 25.69
C VAL A 31 10.68 -12.35 25.32
N PHE A 32 10.27 -12.42 24.06
CA PHE A 32 9.39 -13.46 23.53
C PHE A 32 10.14 -14.33 22.54
N HIS A 33 10.12 -15.65 22.71
CA HIS A 33 10.73 -16.60 21.78
C HIS A 33 9.70 -17.04 20.73
N MET A 34 10.02 -16.84 19.46
CA MET A 34 9.18 -17.28 18.35
C MET A 34 9.21 -18.82 18.25
N LYS A 35 8.04 -19.47 18.33
CA LYS A 35 7.93 -20.94 18.19
C LYS A 35 8.07 -21.40 16.75
N THR A 36 7.73 -20.55 15.78
CA THR A 36 7.84 -20.83 14.35
C THR A 36 8.59 -19.69 13.66
N GLN A 37 9.44 -20.01 12.69
CA GLN A 37 10.27 -19.05 11.96
C GLN A 37 9.91 -19.03 10.47
N HIS A 38 8.61 -18.99 10.16
CA HIS A 38 8.10 -18.91 8.78
C HIS A 38 7.92 -17.46 8.30
N LEU A 39 8.46 -16.50 9.03
CA LEU A 39 8.40 -15.08 8.68
C LEU A 39 9.67 -14.67 7.95
N CYS A 40 9.55 -13.71 7.04
CA CYS A 40 10.72 -13.07 6.43
C CYS A 40 11.62 -12.46 7.52
N PRO A 41 12.95 -12.41 7.31
CA PRO A 41 13.85 -11.74 8.23
C PRO A 41 13.40 -10.30 8.52
N PRO A 42 13.71 -9.74 9.70
CA PRO A 42 13.49 -8.34 9.95
C PRO A 42 14.25 -7.49 8.94
N GLY A 43 13.66 -6.37 8.56
CA GLY A 43 14.30 -5.43 7.67
C GLY A 43 13.33 -4.76 6.70
N PRO A 44 13.88 -3.96 5.78
CA PRO A 44 13.09 -3.29 4.77
C PRO A 44 12.41 -4.28 3.83
N PHE A 45 11.14 -4.03 3.53
CA PHE A 45 10.44 -4.72 2.44
C PHE A 45 9.85 -3.71 1.47
N SER A 46 9.66 -4.16 0.23
CA SER A 46 8.97 -3.42 -0.81
C SER A 46 8.11 -4.38 -1.64
N ILE A 47 6.86 -4.02 -1.87
CA ILE A 47 5.93 -4.75 -2.75
C ILE A 47 5.36 -3.78 -3.76
N SER A 48 5.19 -4.22 -5.00
CA SER A 48 4.57 -3.40 -6.05
C SER A 48 3.60 -4.23 -6.89
N PHE A 49 2.47 -3.63 -7.24
CA PHE A 49 1.48 -4.20 -8.14
C PHE A 49 0.75 -3.09 -8.90
N TYR A 50 -0.03 -3.47 -9.92
CA TYR A 50 -0.81 -2.55 -10.73
C TYR A 50 -2.31 -2.72 -10.48
N LEU A 51 -3.02 -1.62 -10.37
CA LEU A 51 -4.48 -1.56 -10.42
C LEU A 51 -4.97 -1.64 -11.88
N PRO A 52 -6.24 -2.02 -12.13
CA PRO A 52 -6.81 -2.12 -13.48
C PRO A 52 -7.06 -0.76 -14.15
N GLY A 53 -5.98 -0.05 -14.49
CA GLY A 53 -5.96 1.19 -15.24
C GLY A 53 -5.71 2.45 -14.39
N PRO A 54 -5.76 3.63 -15.04
CA PRO A 54 -5.37 4.88 -14.40
C PRO A 54 -6.28 5.29 -13.22
N VAL A 55 -5.68 5.98 -12.26
CA VAL A 55 -6.31 6.44 -11.02
C VAL A 55 -6.06 7.93 -10.81
N ASP A 56 -6.78 8.56 -9.88
CA ASP A 56 -6.49 9.91 -9.40
C ASP A 56 -5.79 9.83 -8.03
N PRO A 57 -4.44 9.94 -7.97
CA PRO A 57 -3.70 9.84 -6.72
C PRO A 57 -4.07 10.90 -5.68
N ARG A 58 -4.65 12.03 -6.11
CA ARG A 58 -5.09 13.11 -5.19
C ARG A 58 -6.30 12.70 -4.36
N LEU A 59 -7.01 11.66 -4.79
CA LEU A 59 -8.19 11.10 -4.13
C LEU A 59 -7.88 9.74 -3.48
N PHE A 60 -6.61 9.51 -3.14
CA PHE A 60 -6.17 8.37 -2.36
C PHE A 60 -6.40 8.61 -0.86
N SER A 61 -6.86 7.57 -0.17
CA SER A 61 -6.89 7.48 1.29
C SER A 61 -6.46 6.09 1.70
N GLY A 62 -5.49 5.98 2.61
CA GLY A 62 -4.96 4.70 3.10
C GLY A 62 -4.81 4.70 4.61
N ASN A 63 -5.04 3.54 5.23
CA ASN A 63 -4.86 3.30 6.66
C ASN A 63 -4.15 1.97 6.88
N PHE A 64 -3.12 1.98 7.74
CA PHE A 64 -2.50 0.75 8.22
C PHE A 64 -2.94 0.52 9.66
N GLY A 65 -3.89 -0.40 9.83
CA GLY A 65 -4.50 -0.68 11.12
C GLY A 65 -3.51 -1.33 12.10
N SER A 66 -3.79 -1.17 13.39
CA SER A 66 -3.03 -1.84 14.46
C SER A 66 -3.21 -3.37 14.46
N ASP A 67 -4.18 -3.88 13.70
CA ASP A 67 -4.43 -5.29 13.41
C ASP A 67 -3.50 -5.85 12.33
N GLY A 68 -2.67 -5.00 11.70
CA GLY A 68 -1.75 -5.40 10.63
C GLY A 68 -2.40 -5.45 9.25
N ILE A 69 -3.58 -4.85 9.07
CA ILE A 69 -4.27 -4.78 7.79
C ILE A 69 -4.04 -3.41 7.15
N LEU A 70 -3.64 -3.40 5.88
CA LEU A 70 -3.59 -2.20 5.04
C LEU A 70 -4.89 -2.10 4.24
N GLU A 71 -5.66 -1.04 4.50
CA GLU A 71 -6.87 -0.70 3.74
C GLU A 71 -6.64 0.60 2.97
N ALA A 72 -7.05 0.62 1.71
CA ALA A 72 -6.86 1.78 0.84
C ALA A 72 -8.03 1.96 -0.13
N ILE A 73 -8.40 3.22 -0.35
CA ILE A 73 -9.41 3.64 -1.33
C ILE A 73 -8.74 4.60 -2.30
N VAL A 74 -8.91 4.37 -3.59
CA VAL A 74 -8.46 5.28 -4.66
C VAL A 74 -9.51 5.36 -5.74
N LYS A 75 -9.69 6.54 -6.32
CA LYS A 75 -10.66 6.77 -7.40
C LYS A 75 -10.04 6.40 -8.75
N LYS A 76 -10.77 5.62 -9.55
CA LYS A 76 -10.44 5.42 -10.96
C LYS A 76 -10.47 6.77 -11.69
N TYR A 77 -9.43 7.05 -12.47
CA TYR A 77 -9.42 8.25 -13.29
C TYR A 77 -10.52 8.14 -14.35
N ARG A 78 -11.25 9.23 -14.54
CA ARG A 78 -12.20 9.39 -15.63
C ARG A 78 -11.78 10.63 -16.39
N GLU A 79 -11.57 10.50 -17.69
CA GLU A 79 -11.43 11.66 -18.55
C GLU A 79 -12.67 12.56 -18.34
N PRO A 80 -12.50 13.89 -18.22
CA PRO A 80 -13.63 14.79 -18.26
C PRO A 80 -14.40 14.50 -19.55
N THR A 81 -15.66 14.08 -19.43
CA THR A 81 -16.54 13.93 -20.59
C THR A 81 -16.76 15.31 -21.17
N GLY A 82 -15.87 15.74 -22.07
CA GLY A 82 -16.06 16.93 -22.87
C GLY A 82 -17.32 16.73 -23.68
N THR A 83 -18.28 17.62 -23.53
CA THR A 83 -19.42 17.76 -24.43
C THR A 83 -18.85 18.02 -25.83
N SER A 84 -18.68 16.96 -26.62
CA SER A 84 -18.36 17.06 -28.03
C SER A 84 -19.62 17.53 -28.74
N GLY A 85 -19.92 18.83 -28.61
CA GLY A 85 -20.84 19.52 -29.50
C GLY A 85 -20.22 19.52 -30.90
N LYS A 86 -20.42 18.44 -31.64
CA LYS A 86 -20.24 18.43 -33.10
C LYS A 86 -21.29 19.37 -33.69
N VAL A 87 -20.94 20.65 -33.87
CA VAL A 87 -21.59 21.48 -34.89
C VAL A 87 -21.12 20.93 -36.23
N ARG A 88 -22.00 20.17 -36.90
CA ARG A 88 -21.84 19.90 -38.34
C ARG A 88 -22.33 21.14 -39.06
N LEU A 89 -21.40 21.87 -39.67
CA LEU A 89 -21.67 22.71 -40.84
C LEU A 89 -21.82 21.80 -42.07
#